data_AF-A0A972TSX9-F1
#
_entry.id   AF-A0A972TSX9-F1
#
_cell.length_a   1.000
_cell.length_b   1.000
_cell.length_c   1.000
_cell.angle_alpha   90.00
_cell.angle_beta   90.00
_cell.angle_gamma   90.00
#
_symmetry.space_group_name_H-M   'P 1'
#
loop_
_entity.id
_entity.type
_entity.pdbx_description
1 polymer ?
#
loop_
_entity_poly.entity_id
_entity_poly.type
_entity_poly.pdbx_seq_one_letter_code
_entity_poly.pdbx_strand_id
1 'polypeptide(L)' 'MIDACIKDKIVLITGANYGIGAATAVAFAKENAKVFFEVSRHKKNQL' A
#
# COMPACT_ATOMS: atom_id res chain seq x y z
N MET A 1 17.86 -1.06 7.65
CA MET A 1 16.51 -1.63 7.50
C MET A 1 16.06 -2.14 8.86
N ILE A 2 14.80 -1.93 9.22
CA ILE A 2 14.22 -2.42 10.48
C ILE A 2 13.66 -3.81 10.22
N ASP A 3 13.96 -4.77 11.10
CA ASP A 3 13.29 -6.07 11.06
C ASP A 3 11.90 -5.93 11.67
N ALA A 4 10.90 -5.83 10.80
CA ALA A 4 9.50 -5.69 11.19
C ALA A 4 8.79 -7.06 11.37
N CYS A 5 9.48 -8.18 11.13
CA CYS A 5 8.88 -9.54 11.19
C CYS A 5 7.63 -9.72 10.29
N ILE A 6 7.57 -9.03 9.15
CA ILE A 6 6.41 -9.04 8.24
C ILE A 6 6.59 -9.86 6.95
N LYS A 7 7.73 -10.56 6.83
CA LYS A 7 7.99 -11.50 5.74
C LYS A 7 6.86 -12.54 5.64
N ASP A 8 6.42 -12.82 4.42
CA ASP A 8 5.36 -13.78 4.07
C ASP A 8 3.97 -13.47 4.67
N LYS A 9 3.79 -12.30 5.30
CA LYS A 9 2.48 -11.81 5.76
C LYS A 9 1.71 -11.18 4.60
N ILE A 10 0.38 -11.18 4.74
CA ILE A 10 -0.52 -10.47 3.84
C ILE A 10 -0.81 -9.10 4.46
N VAL A 11 -0.64 -8.03 3.68
CA VAL A 11 -0.88 -6.65 4.09
C VAL A 11 -1.90 -6.01 3.14
N LEU A 12 -2.98 -5.44 3.70
CA LEU A 12 -3.96 -4.64 2.96
C LEU A 12 -3.73 -3.16 3.23
N ILE A 13 -3.57 -2.36 2.17
CA ILE A 13 -3.32 -0.91 2.26
C ILE A 13 -4.40 -0.16 1.47
N THR A 14 -5.16 0.71 2.11
CA THR A 14 -6.13 1.60 1.45
C THR A 14 -5.48 2.91 1.03
N GLY A 15 -5.99 3.56 -0.02
CA GLY A 15 -5.48 4.86 -0.46
C GLY A 15 -4.03 4.80 -0.97
N ALA A 16 -3.58 3.66 -1.47
CA ALA A 16 -2.19 3.45 -1.91
C ALA A 16 -1.89 4.04 -3.31
N ASN A 17 -2.68 5.04 -3.73
CA ASN A 17 -2.59 5.59 -5.07
C ASN A 17 -1.40 6.55 -5.21
N TYR A 18 -1.15 7.37 -4.17
CA TYR A 18 -0.07 8.36 -4.14
C TYR A 18 0.45 8.58 -2.70
N GLY A 19 1.53 9.36 -2.58
CA GLY A 19 2.03 9.85 -1.29
C GLY A 19 2.40 8.73 -0.33
N ILE A 20 1.98 8.88 0.93
CA ILE A 20 2.32 7.95 2.01
C ILE A 20 1.81 6.55 1.71
N GLY A 21 0.57 6.39 1.26
CA GLY A 21 0.01 5.06 0.96
C GLY A 21 0.83 4.29 -0.08
N ALA A 22 1.27 4.98 -1.14
CA ALA A 22 2.15 4.39 -2.16
C ALA A 22 3.54 4.03 -1.59
N ALA A 23 4.15 4.94 -0.82
CA ALA A 23 5.44 4.69 -0.18
C ALA A 23 5.37 3.51 0.81
N THR A 24 4.29 3.41 1.57
CA THR A 24 4.03 2.31 2.50
C THR A 24 3.90 0.98 1.77
N ALA A 25 3.16 0.91 0.65
CA ALA A 25 3.07 -0.30 -0.16
C ALA A 25 4.44 -0.76 -0.68
N VAL A 26 5.27 0.18 -1.16
CA VAL A 26 6.64 -0.11 -1.60
C VAL A 26 7.51 -0.60 -0.45
N ALA A 27 7.41 0.01 0.73
CA ALA A 27 8.17 -0.40 1.90
C ALA A 27 7.84 -1.83 2.33
N PHE A 28 6.54 -2.18 2.43
CA PHE A 28 6.12 -3.53 2.77
C PHE A 28 6.53 -4.58 1.72
N ALA A 29 6.46 -4.23 0.43
CA ALA A 29 6.90 -5.13 -0.63
C ALA A 29 8.42 -5.42 -0.56
N LYS A 30 9.24 -4.43 -0.22
CA LYS A 30 10.70 -4.60 -0.04
C LYS A 30 11.06 -5.55 1.10
N GLU A 31 10.19 -5.65 2.10
CA GLU A 31 10.33 -6.53 3.26
C GLU A 31 9.67 -7.91 3.03
N ASN A 32 9.36 -8.27 1.78
CA ASN A 32 8.80 -9.57 1.36
C ASN A 32 7.39 -9.88 1.91
N ALA A 33 6.57 -8.86 2.16
CA ALA A 33 5.13 -9.08 2.36
C ALA A 33 4.38 -9.25 1.02
N LYS A 34 3.26 -9.99 1.07
CA LYS A 34 2.27 -10.04 0.00
C LYS A 34 1.32 -8.84 0.16
N VAL A 35 1.49 -7.83 -0.68
CA VAL A 35 0.75 -6.58 -0.57
C VAL A 35 -0.48 -6.59 -1.48
N PHE A 36 -1.65 -6.37 -0.87
CA PHE A 36 -2.88 -5.97 -1.54
C PHE A 36 -3.13 -4.50 -1.26
N PHE A 37 -3.57 -3.75 -2.25
CA PHE A 37 -3.91 -2.36 -2.02
C PHE A 37 -5.14 -1.93 -2.82
N GLU A 38 -5.92 -1.05 -2.20
CA GLU A 38 -7.08 -0.41 -2.79
C GLU A 38 -6.73 1.04 -3.16
N VAL A 39 -7.24 1.47 -4.31
CA VAL A 39 -7.14 2.84 -4.77
C VAL A 39 -8.54 3.36 -5.10
N SER A 40 -9.05 4.23 -4.23
CA SER A 40 -10.30 4.92 -4.52
C SER A 40 -10.07 5.99 -5.59
N ARG A 41 -10.69 5.81 -6.76
CA ARG A 41 -10.79 6.88 -7.76
C ARG A 41 -12.08 7.66 -7.55
N HIS A 42 -11.98 8.79 -6.88
CA HIS A 42 -13.10 9.72 -6.85
C HIS A 42 -13.19 10.45 -8.20
N LYS A 43 -14.07 10.00 -9.10
CA LYS A 43 -14.50 10.84 -10.23
C LYS A 43 -15.31 11.99 -9.63
N LYS A 44 -14.81 13.22 -9.70
CA LYS A 44 -15.69 14.40 -9.55
C LYS A 44 -16.62 14.36 -10.76
N ASN A 45 -17.91 14.12 -10.53
CA ASN A 45 -18.93 14.36 -11.53
C ASN A 45 -18.83 15.84 -11.90
N GLN A 46 -18.36 16.13 -13.12
CA GLN A 46 -18.35 17.49 -13.64
C GLN A 46 -19.79 17.78 -14.08
N LEU A 47 -20.54 18.42 -13.18
CA LEU A 47 -21.69 19.24 -13.54
C LEU A 47 -21.19 20.61 -13.98
#